data_AF-A0A1T4ZSU1-F1
#
_entry.id   AF-A0A1T4ZSU1-F1
#
_cell.length_a   1.000
_cell.length_b   1.000
_cell.length_c   1.000
_cell.angle_alpha   90.00
_cell.angle_beta   90.00
_cell.angle_gamma   90.00
#
_symmetry.space_group_name_H-M   'P 1'
#
loop_
_entity.id
_entity.type
_entity.pdbx_description
1 polymer ?
#
loop_
_entity_poly.entity_id
_entity_poly.type
_entity_poly.pdbx_seq_one_letter_code
_entity_poly.pdbx_strand_id
1 'polypeptide(L)'
;MKRKDFLKLSGLSFGAYLLADLPAFAKVIDPQAALDRIDTSLKKELADVALNVAKSKGATYADVRIGRYLNQTIATQEKRVRGLQSTESYGVGIRVIADGCWGFAATDKVDKDNIAQATALAIAIAKGNARFMAEPVQLAPQKGLGEQTWATPIEKNPFEVPVGEKVELLLAANQSALDGGANFVTSNLFMINEQKYFASTDGSYIDQDIHRIWPTFTVTAIDRSSGKFETRDSLSAPMGMGYEYLTPGTPYKIDGVPVTLYKDRYDILADAATAAQHAKEKIGAKSVAPGKYDLVLDPLHLGLTIHESVGHSTELDRVLGYEANYAGTSFLTLDKWEAKNFNFGNELVNVVADRTQLGSLGAVGYDDEGVPAGKWDVIKDGILVNYQTIRDQAHILGLDASQGCCYADSWNSIQFQRMPNISLLPNKKSRKVADIIKNVEKGIYIVGRGSYSIDQQRYNFQFGGQLFYEISNGRIVGMLKDVAYQANTQEFWNAMADIADEEDYRLFGTFFDGKGQPSQVSAVSHGSSTAHFKGINVINTGRAIG
;
A
#
# COMPACT_ATOMS: atom_id res chain seq x y z
N MET A 1 22.73 -4.97 -27.48
CA MET A 1 23.05 -4.43 -26.14
C MET A 1 23.88 -5.47 -25.39
N LYS A 2 25.03 -5.13 -24.78
CA LYS A 2 25.83 -6.16 -24.05
C LYS A 2 25.03 -6.59 -22.81
N ARG A 3 25.07 -7.88 -22.46
CA ARG A 3 24.33 -8.44 -21.32
C ARG A 3 24.61 -7.71 -19.99
N LYS A 4 25.84 -7.23 -19.81
CA LYS A 4 26.23 -6.37 -18.68
C LYS A 4 25.49 -5.03 -18.66
N ASP A 5 25.25 -4.44 -19.82
CA ASP A 5 24.55 -3.17 -19.94
C ASP A 5 23.04 -3.35 -19.75
N PHE A 6 22.47 -4.46 -20.26
CA PHE A 6 21.07 -4.83 -19.99
C PHE A 6 20.82 -5.09 -18.50
N LEU A 7 21.68 -5.85 -17.81
CA LEU A 7 21.54 -6.11 -16.37
C LEU A 7 21.73 -4.83 -15.52
N LYS A 8 22.61 -3.93 -15.95
CA LYS A 8 22.72 -2.59 -15.36
C LYS A 8 21.45 -1.77 -15.56
N LEU A 9 20.84 -1.82 -16.75
CA LEU A 9 19.57 -1.16 -17.08
C LEU A 9 18.35 -1.79 -16.39
N SER A 10 18.32 -3.12 -16.22
CA SER A 10 17.22 -3.80 -15.53
C SER A 10 17.29 -3.64 -14.01
N GLY A 11 18.49 -3.45 -13.43
CA GLY A 11 18.64 -3.03 -12.04
C GLY A 11 18.36 -1.53 -11.81
N LEU A 12 18.36 -0.72 -12.88
CA LEU A 12 18.02 0.71 -12.84
C LEU A 12 16.50 0.97 -12.80
N SER A 13 15.65 -0.03 -13.03
CA SER A 13 14.26 0.22 -13.47
C SER A 13 13.27 0.66 -12.38
N PHE A 14 13.56 0.57 -11.09
CA PHE A 14 12.62 1.03 -10.05
C PHE A 14 13.13 2.27 -9.30
N GLY A 15 14.35 2.21 -8.75
CA GLY A 15 14.95 3.34 -8.03
C GLY A 15 15.27 4.54 -8.92
N ALA A 16 15.70 4.33 -10.18
CA ALA A 16 15.98 5.44 -11.08
C ALA A 16 14.73 6.05 -11.71
N TYR A 17 13.64 5.28 -11.88
CA TYR A 17 12.34 5.83 -12.30
C TYR A 17 11.73 6.72 -11.20
N LEU A 18 11.75 6.26 -9.94
CA LEU A 18 11.27 7.04 -8.79
C LEU A 18 12.10 8.31 -8.51
N LEU A 19 13.36 8.35 -8.93
CA LEU A 19 14.25 9.51 -8.82
C LEU A 19 14.21 10.44 -10.05
N ALA A 20 13.78 9.95 -11.21
CA ALA A 20 13.80 10.71 -12.47
C ALA A 20 12.50 11.49 -12.70
N ASP A 21 11.36 10.96 -12.23
CA ASP A 21 10.07 11.64 -12.37
C ASP A 21 9.74 12.41 -11.10
N LEU A 22 10.18 13.68 -11.05
CA LEU A 22 9.60 14.62 -10.09
C LEU A 22 8.09 14.70 -10.37
N PRO A 23 7.23 14.52 -9.36
CA PRO A 23 5.81 14.83 -9.52
C PRO A 23 5.67 16.23 -10.11
N ALA A 24 4.68 16.43 -10.97
CA ALA A 24 4.34 17.78 -11.42
C ALA A 24 4.21 18.68 -10.17
N PHE A 25 4.87 19.84 -10.19
CA PHE A 25 4.93 20.80 -9.07
C PHE A 25 5.82 20.43 -7.87
N ALA A 26 6.60 19.36 -7.92
CA ALA A 26 7.66 19.11 -6.94
C ALA A 26 8.94 19.91 -7.28
N LYS A 27 9.57 20.51 -6.26
CA LYS A 27 10.89 21.15 -6.37
C LYS A 27 11.91 20.43 -5.48
N VAL A 28 13.17 20.43 -5.90
CA VAL A 28 14.28 19.96 -5.06
C VAL A 28 14.53 20.98 -3.95
N ILE A 29 14.72 20.50 -2.72
CA ILE A 29 14.98 21.32 -1.53
C ILE A 29 16.24 20.85 -0.81
N ASP A 30 16.81 21.75 -0.01
CA ASP A 30 17.81 21.36 0.98
C ASP A 30 17.17 20.42 2.02
N PRO A 31 17.82 19.30 2.42
CA PRO A 31 17.29 18.41 3.43
C PRO A 31 16.89 19.09 4.75
N GLN A 32 17.55 20.17 5.15
CA GLN A 32 17.21 20.92 6.37
C GLN A 32 15.88 21.67 6.25
N ALA A 33 15.52 22.15 5.05
CA ALA A 33 14.25 22.83 4.82
C ALA A 33 13.02 21.92 5.01
N ALA A 34 13.22 20.59 5.00
CA ALA A 34 12.17 19.62 5.30
C ALA A 34 11.75 19.65 6.79
N LEU A 35 12.58 20.21 7.67
CA LEU A 35 12.31 20.31 9.11
C LEU A 35 11.43 21.53 9.48
N ASP A 36 11.37 22.53 8.60
CA ASP A 36 10.50 23.68 8.79
C ASP A 36 9.03 23.25 8.80
N ARG A 37 8.16 23.93 9.56
CA ARG A 37 6.70 23.69 9.55
C ARG A 37 5.98 24.97 9.18
N ILE A 38 4.85 24.81 8.49
CA ILE A 38 3.94 25.93 8.19
C ILE A 38 2.99 26.10 9.37
N ASP A 39 2.92 27.33 9.88
CA ASP A 39 2.07 27.70 11.01
C ASP A 39 0.59 27.33 10.76
N THR A 40 -0.02 26.64 11.72
CA THR A 40 -1.42 26.19 11.66
C THR A 40 -2.40 27.36 11.57
N SER A 41 -2.09 28.51 12.18
CA SER A 41 -2.91 29.72 12.07
C SER A 41 -2.92 30.30 10.65
N LEU A 42 -1.78 30.27 9.95
CA LEU A 42 -1.70 30.69 8.54
C LEU A 42 -2.49 29.73 7.64
N LYS A 43 -2.35 28.41 7.85
CA LYS A 43 -3.14 27.41 7.10
C LYS A 43 -4.64 27.62 7.32
N LYS A 44 -5.05 27.92 8.55
CA LYS A 44 -6.43 28.27 8.89
C LYS A 44 -6.91 29.51 8.15
N GLU A 45 -6.15 30.60 8.18
CA GLU A 45 -6.49 31.86 7.51
C GLU A 45 -6.67 31.65 5.99
N LEU A 46 -5.78 30.88 5.37
CA LEU A 46 -5.85 30.55 3.94
C LEU A 46 -7.07 29.68 3.61
N ALA A 47 -7.37 28.68 4.45
CA ALA A 47 -8.55 27.85 4.28
C ALA A 47 -9.86 28.65 4.44
N ASP A 48 -9.90 29.57 5.41
CA ASP A 48 -11.05 30.45 5.65
C ASP A 48 -11.37 31.31 4.41
N VAL A 49 -10.36 31.74 3.64
CA VAL A 49 -10.60 32.45 2.36
C VAL A 49 -11.41 31.59 1.40
N ALA A 50 -10.99 30.35 1.14
CA ALA A 50 -11.70 29.45 0.24
C ALA A 50 -13.12 29.14 0.74
N LEU A 51 -13.28 28.81 2.03
CA LEU A 51 -14.59 28.49 2.60
C LEU A 51 -15.56 29.69 2.52
N ASN A 52 -15.07 30.91 2.80
CA ASN A 52 -15.89 32.13 2.72
C ASN A 52 -16.27 32.48 1.27
N VAL A 53 -15.33 32.35 0.33
CA VAL A 53 -15.59 32.56 -1.10
C VAL A 53 -16.65 31.56 -1.59
N ALA A 54 -16.51 30.28 -1.23
CA ALA A 54 -17.45 29.23 -1.61
C ALA A 54 -18.88 29.54 -1.10
N LYS A 55 -19.01 29.84 0.20
CA LYS A 55 -20.30 30.23 0.82
C LYS A 55 -20.91 31.47 0.16
N SER A 56 -20.11 32.51 -0.07
CA SER A 56 -20.59 33.78 -0.68
C SER A 56 -21.13 33.61 -2.11
N LYS A 57 -20.71 32.56 -2.81
CA LYS A 57 -21.10 32.24 -4.19
C LYS A 57 -22.16 31.14 -4.28
N GLY A 58 -22.71 30.72 -3.13
CA GLY A 58 -23.84 29.79 -3.05
C GLY A 58 -23.48 28.31 -3.10
N ALA A 59 -22.23 27.93 -2.80
CA ALA A 59 -21.90 26.52 -2.61
C ALA A 59 -22.61 25.98 -1.35
N THR A 60 -23.23 24.80 -1.44
CA THR A 60 -23.89 24.14 -0.32
C THR A 60 -22.89 23.43 0.59
N TYR A 61 -21.72 23.08 0.05
CA TYR A 61 -20.60 22.50 0.76
C TYR A 61 -19.28 22.94 0.13
N ALA A 62 -18.23 23.07 0.94
CA ALA A 62 -16.87 23.13 0.45
C ALA A 62 -15.89 22.48 1.43
N ASP A 63 -14.83 21.89 0.87
CA ASP A 63 -13.64 21.47 1.60
C ASP A 63 -12.37 22.01 0.94
N VAL A 64 -11.34 22.15 1.77
CA VAL A 64 -10.04 22.70 1.41
C VAL A 64 -8.98 21.77 1.97
N ARG A 65 -8.03 21.35 1.13
CA ARG A 65 -6.85 20.60 1.53
C ARG A 65 -5.60 21.40 1.17
N ILE A 66 -4.94 21.96 2.17
CA ILE A 66 -3.60 22.54 2.03
C ILE A 66 -2.61 21.42 2.33
N GLY A 67 -1.83 21.01 1.33
CA GLY A 67 -0.93 19.88 1.42
C GLY A 67 0.51 20.27 1.15
N ARG A 68 1.43 19.85 2.03
CA ARG A 68 2.87 19.89 1.82
C ARG A 68 3.42 18.47 1.89
N TYR A 69 4.01 18.02 0.79
CA TYR A 69 4.49 16.66 0.60
C TYR A 69 6.00 16.70 0.48
N LEU A 70 6.67 16.10 1.45
CA LEU A 70 8.13 16.02 1.54
C LEU A 70 8.56 14.60 1.27
N ASN A 71 9.49 14.42 0.34
CA ASN A 71 10.08 13.11 0.05
C ASN A 71 11.60 13.22 0.19
N GLN A 72 12.24 12.20 0.76
CA GLN A 72 13.67 12.00 0.66
C GLN A 72 13.96 10.57 0.18
N THR A 73 14.68 10.48 -0.93
CA THR A 73 15.09 9.21 -1.53
C THR A 73 16.61 9.14 -1.58
N ILE A 74 17.16 8.03 -1.11
CA ILE A 74 18.57 7.69 -1.23
C ILE A 74 18.65 6.39 -2.01
N ALA A 75 19.36 6.39 -3.14
CA ALA A 75 19.60 5.22 -3.96
C ALA A 75 21.09 4.92 -4.03
N THR A 76 21.46 3.65 -3.82
CA THR A 76 22.83 3.17 -3.91
C THR A 76 22.92 1.95 -4.82
N GLN A 77 24.11 1.73 -5.35
CA GLN A 77 24.46 0.56 -6.15
C GLN A 77 25.85 0.11 -5.73
N GLU A 78 25.95 -1.13 -5.25
CA GLU A 78 27.19 -1.71 -4.75
C GLU A 78 27.84 -0.74 -3.73
N LYS A 79 29.02 -0.20 -4.06
CA LYS A 79 29.80 0.69 -3.19
C LYS A 79 29.58 2.18 -3.46
N ARG A 80 28.54 2.54 -4.22
CA ARG A 80 28.36 3.91 -4.73
C ARG A 80 26.96 4.44 -4.45
N VAL A 81 26.89 5.69 -4.07
CA VAL A 81 25.64 6.46 -4.11
C VAL A 81 25.31 6.76 -5.57
N ARG A 82 24.07 6.47 -5.97
CA ARG A 82 23.54 6.71 -7.32
C ARG A 82 22.70 7.97 -7.39
N GLY A 83 21.95 8.25 -6.32
CA GLY A 83 21.11 9.43 -6.23
C GLY A 83 20.78 9.73 -4.78
N LEU A 84 20.67 11.02 -4.50
CA LEU A 84 20.12 11.55 -3.27
C LEU A 84 19.26 12.74 -3.65
N GLN A 85 18.01 12.72 -3.23
CA GLN A 85 17.07 13.77 -3.58
C GLN A 85 16.13 14.01 -2.39
N SER A 86 15.96 15.29 -2.06
CA SER A 86 14.90 15.77 -1.17
C SER A 86 13.99 16.69 -1.98
N THR A 87 12.69 16.46 -1.93
CA THR A 87 11.70 17.20 -2.73
C THR A 87 10.57 17.72 -1.87
N GLU A 88 10.02 18.86 -2.25
CA GLU A 88 8.81 19.44 -1.69
C GLU A 88 7.79 19.70 -2.79
N SER A 89 6.53 19.31 -2.56
CA SER A 89 5.38 19.79 -3.32
C SER A 89 4.41 20.44 -2.34
N TYR A 90 4.04 21.70 -2.60
CA TYR A 90 3.19 22.48 -1.69
C TYR A 90 2.09 23.20 -2.49
N GLY A 91 0.86 23.09 -2.04
CA GLY A 91 -0.27 23.71 -2.69
C GLY A 91 -1.57 23.51 -1.94
N VAL A 92 -2.67 23.91 -2.59
CA VAL A 92 -4.02 23.84 -2.05
C VAL A 92 -5.00 23.32 -3.08
N GLY A 93 -5.79 22.33 -2.69
CA GLY A 93 -6.92 21.80 -3.44
C GLY A 93 -8.24 22.20 -2.77
N ILE A 94 -9.25 22.55 -3.58
CA ILE A 94 -10.55 23.02 -3.10
C ILE A 94 -11.64 22.23 -3.83
N ARG A 95 -12.49 21.51 -3.09
CA ARG A 95 -13.73 20.95 -3.62
C ARG A 95 -14.94 21.74 -3.14
N VAL A 96 -15.93 21.86 -4.01
CA VAL A 96 -17.21 22.51 -3.70
C VAL A 96 -18.36 21.68 -4.23
N ILE A 97 -19.50 21.75 -3.56
CA ILE A 97 -20.80 21.37 -4.13
C ILE A 97 -21.55 22.65 -4.48
N ALA A 98 -21.85 22.86 -5.75
CA ALA A 98 -22.68 23.95 -6.23
C ALA A 98 -23.71 23.44 -7.24
N ASP A 99 -24.96 23.88 -7.12
CA ASP A 99 -26.10 23.37 -7.89
C ASP A 99 -26.19 21.84 -7.86
N GLY A 100 -25.88 21.26 -6.69
CA GLY A 100 -25.88 19.81 -6.43
C GLY A 100 -24.66 19.05 -6.95
N CYS A 101 -23.76 19.65 -7.73
CA CYS A 101 -22.64 18.97 -8.39
C CYS A 101 -21.30 19.28 -7.74
N TRP A 102 -20.38 18.30 -7.75
CA TRP A 102 -18.99 18.51 -7.39
C TRP A 102 -18.23 19.38 -8.40
N GLY A 103 -17.38 20.25 -7.89
CA GLY A 103 -16.34 20.94 -8.66
C GLY A 103 -15.04 20.99 -7.88
N PHE A 104 -13.92 20.92 -8.59
CA PHE A 104 -12.59 20.90 -7.99
C PHE A 104 -11.64 21.83 -8.75
N ALA A 105 -10.78 22.53 -8.02
CA ALA A 105 -9.65 23.27 -8.56
C ALA A 105 -8.52 23.30 -7.54
N ALA A 106 -7.30 23.52 -8.02
CA ALA A 106 -6.11 23.55 -7.18
C ALA A 106 -5.10 24.60 -7.67
N THR A 107 -4.21 25.05 -6.78
CA THR A 107 -3.12 25.99 -7.09
C THR A 107 -1.89 25.73 -6.21
N ASP A 108 -0.69 25.91 -6.78
CA ASP A 108 0.60 25.90 -6.08
C ASP A 108 0.97 27.30 -5.54
N LYS A 109 0.21 28.33 -5.93
CA LYS A 109 0.30 29.69 -5.37
C LYS A 109 -0.58 29.78 -4.13
N VAL A 110 0.02 29.51 -2.97
CA VAL A 110 -0.70 29.45 -1.69
C VAL A 110 -0.79 30.85 -1.05
N ASP A 111 -1.55 31.72 -1.69
CA ASP A 111 -1.90 33.05 -1.19
C ASP A 111 -3.41 33.31 -1.33
N LYS A 112 -3.91 34.34 -0.63
CA LYS A 112 -5.35 34.63 -0.54
C LYS A 112 -6.01 34.85 -1.90
N ASP A 113 -5.35 35.55 -2.81
CA ASP A 113 -5.92 35.93 -4.09
C ASP A 113 -6.05 34.72 -5.02
N ASN A 114 -4.99 33.90 -5.11
CA ASN A 114 -4.99 32.69 -5.93
C ASN A 114 -5.93 31.63 -5.36
N ILE A 115 -6.06 31.52 -4.03
CA ILE A 115 -7.05 30.65 -3.38
C ILE A 115 -8.47 31.08 -3.77
N ALA A 116 -8.80 32.37 -3.66
CA ALA A 116 -10.12 32.86 -4.04
C ALA A 116 -10.44 32.61 -5.52
N GLN A 117 -9.45 32.76 -6.41
CA GLN A 117 -9.58 32.45 -7.83
C GLN A 117 -9.81 30.95 -8.07
N ALA A 118 -9.03 30.08 -7.43
CA ALA A 118 -9.21 28.64 -7.53
C ALA A 118 -10.59 28.21 -7.00
N THR A 119 -11.07 28.76 -5.88
CA THR A 119 -12.42 28.50 -5.39
C THR A 119 -13.49 28.93 -6.40
N ALA A 120 -13.34 30.10 -7.01
CA ALA A 120 -14.28 30.57 -8.03
C ALA A 120 -14.30 29.65 -9.27
N LEU A 121 -13.14 29.12 -9.67
CA LEU A 121 -13.03 28.14 -10.75
C LEU A 121 -13.71 26.82 -10.39
N ALA A 122 -13.49 26.28 -9.18
CA ALA A 122 -14.15 25.07 -8.71
C ALA A 122 -15.68 25.20 -8.76
N ILE A 123 -16.23 26.35 -8.36
CA ILE A 123 -17.67 26.64 -8.47
C ILE A 123 -18.14 26.70 -9.93
N ALA A 124 -17.38 27.35 -10.81
CA ALA A 124 -17.73 27.42 -12.23
C ALA A 124 -17.77 26.02 -12.87
N ILE A 125 -16.83 25.15 -12.51
CA ILE A 125 -16.79 23.74 -12.94
C ILE A 125 -18.02 22.99 -12.42
N ALA A 126 -18.34 23.10 -11.13
CA ALA A 126 -19.52 22.48 -10.53
C ALA A 126 -20.81 22.87 -11.27
N LYS A 127 -21.05 24.18 -11.47
CA LYS A 127 -22.24 24.68 -12.16
C LYS A 127 -22.29 24.29 -13.64
N GLY A 128 -21.13 24.23 -14.30
CA GLY A 128 -21.03 23.73 -15.68
C GLY A 128 -21.45 22.27 -15.79
N ASN A 129 -20.98 21.43 -14.86
CA ASN A 129 -21.24 19.99 -14.83
C ASN A 129 -22.65 19.63 -14.33
N ALA A 130 -23.24 20.44 -13.45
CA ALA A 130 -24.59 20.23 -12.90
C ALA A 130 -25.66 20.02 -13.98
N ARG A 131 -25.47 20.59 -15.18
CA ARG A 131 -26.38 20.47 -16.33
C ARG A 131 -26.45 19.05 -16.92
N PHE A 132 -25.49 18.19 -16.58
CA PHE A 132 -25.38 16.82 -17.09
C PHE A 132 -25.67 15.75 -16.02
N MET A 133 -25.88 16.14 -14.77
CA MET A 133 -26.16 15.19 -13.71
C MET A 133 -27.62 14.75 -13.71
N ALA A 134 -27.85 13.46 -13.47
CA ALA A 134 -29.18 12.91 -13.25
C ALA A 134 -29.68 13.19 -11.83
N GLU A 135 -28.80 13.10 -10.83
CA GLU A 135 -29.14 13.27 -9.42
C GLU A 135 -28.09 14.14 -8.72
N PRO A 136 -28.48 14.96 -7.72
CA PRO A 136 -27.55 15.75 -6.93
C PRO A 136 -26.69 14.86 -6.01
N VAL A 137 -25.50 15.34 -5.67
CA VAL A 137 -24.62 14.71 -4.66
C VAL A 137 -25.32 14.70 -3.31
N GLN A 138 -25.30 13.54 -2.65
CA GLN A 138 -25.87 13.33 -1.31
C GLN A 138 -24.78 12.94 -0.32
N LEU A 139 -24.34 13.90 0.50
CA LEU A 139 -23.36 13.62 1.55
C LEU A 139 -24.01 13.01 2.79
N ALA A 140 -23.43 11.92 3.28
CA ALA A 140 -23.64 11.49 4.66
C ALA A 140 -23.33 12.66 5.62
N PRO A 141 -24.19 12.91 6.62
CA PRO A 141 -23.96 13.97 7.60
C PRO A 141 -22.62 13.78 8.31
N GLN A 142 -21.86 14.87 8.47
CA GLN A 142 -20.65 14.87 9.27
C GLN A 142 -20.68 16.06 10.22
N LYS A 143 -20.50 15.80 11.51
CA LYS A 143 -20.44 16.86 12.52
C LYS A 143 -19.10 17.59 12.41
N GLY A 144 -19.14 18.92 12.42
CA GLY A 144 -17.93 19.74 12.58
C GLY A 144 -17.16 19.38 13.84
N LEU A 145 -15.87 19.14 13.69
CA LEU A 145 -15.00 18.69 14.77
C LEU A 145 -14.24 19.83 15.45
N GLY A 146 -14.35 21.06 14.94
CA GLY A 146 -13.49 22.16 15.37
C GLY A 146 -12.04 21.92 14.96
N GLU A 147 -11.11 22.47 15.74
CA GLU A 147 -9.67 22.32 15.52
C GLU A 147 -9.16 20.99 16.08
N GLN A 148 -8.53 20.19 15.22
CA GLN A 148 -8.01 18.86 15.53
C GLN A 148 -6.57 18.71 15.04
N THR A 149 -5.81 17.84 15.69
CA THR A 149 -4.45 17.50 15.28
C THR A 149 -4.23 16.00 15.39
N TRP A 150 -3.50 15.44 14.43
CA TRP A 150 -3.04 14.06 14.49
C TRP A 150 -1.63 13.96 13.90
N ALA A 151 -0.80 13.08 14.44
CA ALA A 151 0.50 12.78 13.88
C ALA A 151 0.74 11.27 13.93
N THR A 152 1.48 10.74 12.94
CA THR A 152 1.96 9.37 13.01
C THR A 152 2.80 9.21 14.29
N PRO A 153 2.53 8.21 15.14
CA PRO A 153 3.26 8.02 16.39
C PRO A 153 4.62 7.40 16.10
N ILE A 154 5.57 8.24 15.68
CA ILE A 154 6.95 7.86 15.39
C ILE A 154 7.85 8.04 16.61
N GLU A 155 8.87 7.19 16.73
CA GLU A 155 9.90 7.30 17.77
C GLU A 155 11.07 8.18 17.32
N LYS A 156 11.45 8.10 16.03
CA LYS A 156 12.56 8.88 15.45
C LYS A 156 12.19 9.42 14.07
N ASN A 157 12.15 10.74 13.92
CA ASN A 157 11.88 11.38 12.63
C ASN A 157 12.97 11.06 11.60
N PRO A 158 12.63 10.42 10.45
CA PRO A 158 13.62 10.04 9.45
C PRO A 158 14.30 11.24 8.77
N PHE A 159 13.65 12.41 8.75
CA PHE A 159 14.23 13.64 8.19
C PHE A 159 15.27 14.29 9.10
N GLU A 160 15.20 14.06 10.42
CA GLU A 160 16.19 14.55 11.40
C GLU A 160 17.46 13.68 11.43
N VAL A 161 17.38 12.43 10.97
CA VAL A 161 18.55 11.56 10.86
C VAL A 161 19.52 12.14 9.83
N PRO A 162 20.82 12.30 10.14
CA PRO A 162 21.81 12.76 9.18
C PRO A 162 21.83 11.90 7.91
N VAL A 163 21.93 12.56 6.76
CA VAL A 163 22.02 11.89 5.46
C VAL A 163 23.18 10.89 5.41
N GLY A 164 24.32 11.23 6.01
CA GLY A 164 25.50 10.37 6.06
C GLY A 164 25.23 9.01 6.71
N GLU A 165 24.56 9.00 7.86
CA GLU A 165 24.20 7.76 8.57
C GLU A 165 23.30 6.85 7.71
N LYS A 166 22.35 7.45 6.98
CA LYS A 166 21.44 6.71 6.09
C LYS A 166 22.16 6.12 4.89
N VAL A 167 23.10 6.88 4.31
CA VAL A 167 23.96 6.40 3.22
C VAL A 167 24.86 5.27 3.68
N GLU A 168 25.50 5.42 4.84
CA GLU A 168 26.36 4.39 5.44
C GLU A 168 25.58 3.09 5.69
N LEU A 169 24.35 3.17 6.19
CA LEU A 169 23.48 2.00 6.38
C LEU A 169 23.22 1.25 5.06
N LEU A 170 22.87 1.96 3.98
CA LEU A 170 22.60 1.35 2.67
C LEU A 170 23.85 0.74 2.04
N LEU A 171 24.99 1.43 2.15
CA LEU A 171 26.27 0.92 1.65
C LEU A 171 26.74 -0.31 2.47
N ALA A 172 26.51 -0.33 3.77
CA ALA A 172 26.77 -1.48 4.62
C ALA A 172 25.88 -2.67 4.24
N ALA A 173 24.58 -2.45 3.99
CA ALA A 173 23.68 -3.49 3.49
C ALA A 173 24.16 -4.07 2.15
N ASN A 174 24.57 -3.21 1.22
CA ASN A 174 25.14 -3.66 -0.06
C ASN A 174 26.41 -4.47 0.14
N GLN A 175 27.31 -4.02 1.02
CA GLN A 175 28.54 -4.75 1.33
C GLN A 175 28.24 -6.13 1.93
N SER A 176 27.27 -6.24 2.86
CA SER A 176 26.80 -7.51 3.39
C SER A 176 26.28 -8.47 2.30
N ALA A 177 25.53 -7.97 1.32
CA ALA A 177 25.10 -8.78 0.17
C ALA A 177 26.29 -9.25 -0.70
N LEU A 178 27.25 -8.35 -0.96
CA LEU A 178 28.46 -8.68 -1.74
C LEU A 178 29.32 -9.72 -1.03
N ASP A 179 29.44 -9.65 0.30
CA ASP A 179 30.18 -10.63 1.11
C ASP A 179 29.44 -11.97 1.20
N GLY A 180 28.09 -11.96 1.17
CA GLY A 180 27.25 -13.14 0.89
C GLY A 180 27.39 -13.67 -0.54
N GLY A 181 28.13 -12.94 -1.38
CA GLY A 181 28.54 -13.26 -2.74
C GLY A 181 27.49 -12.95 -3.81
N ALA A 182 26.68 -11.92 -3.61
CA ALA A 182 25.93 -11.27 -4.67
C ALA A 182 26.87 -10.82 -5.81
N ASN A 183 26.38 -10.82 -7.05
CA ASN A 183 27.10 -10.25 -8.18
C ASN A 183 26.77 -8.76 -8.37
N PHE A 184 25.52 -8.38 -8.10
CA PHE A 184 25.04 -7.01 -8.13
C PHE A 184 24.08 -6.78 -6.98
N VAL A 185 24.07 -5.57 -6.43
CA VAL A 185 23.12 -5.14 -5.42
C VAL A 185 22.79 -3.66 -5.61
N THR A 186 21.51 -3.34 -5.49
CA THR A 186 21.02 -1.97 -5.39
C THR A 186 20.17 -1.86 -4.13
N SER A 187 20.29 -0.76 -3.39
CA SER A 187 19.43 -0.49 -2.24
C SER A 187 18.92 0.94 -2.24
N ASN A 188 17.70 1.11 -1.73
CA ASN A 188 17.00 2.38 -1.69
C ASN A 188 16.39 2.59 -0.29
N LEU A 189 16.31 3.85 0.11
CA LEU A 189 15.55 4.27 1.27
C LEU A 189 14.61 5.40 0.85
N PHE A 190 13.31 5.17 0.98
CA PHE A 190 12.26 6.16 0.77
C PHE A 190 11.74 6.65 2.11
N MET A 191 11.67 7.96 2.29
CA MET A 191 11.12 8.60 3.48
C MET A 191 10.13 9.67 3.01
N ILE A 192 8.92 9.66 3.56
CA ILE A 192 7.81 10.52 3.15
C ILE A 192 7.27 11.21 4.40
N ASN A 193 7.05 12.52 4.29
CA ASN A 193 6.26 13.29 5.24
C ASN A 193 5.14 14.04 4.50
N GLU A 194 3.89 13.73 4.84
CA GLU A 194 2.71 14.43 4.31
C GLU A 194 2.11 15.30 5.42
N GLN A 195 2.19 16.61 5.24
CA GLN A 195 1.56 17.59 6.10
C GLN A 195 0.25 18.01 5.43
N LYS A 196 -0.87 17.51 5.95
CA LYS A 196 -2.22 17.71 5.38
C LYS A 196 -3.07 18.55 6.32
N TYR A 197 -3.47 19.73 5.87
CA TYR A 197 -4.42 20.57 6.58
C TYR A 197 -5.76 20.57 5.85
N PHE A 198 -6.79 20.03 6.49
CA PHE A 198 -8.15 19.96 5.97
C PHE A 198 -9.04 20.98 6.67
N ALA A 199 -9.89 21.67 5.92
CA ALA A 199 -10.98 22.47 6.50
C ALA A 199 -12.25 22.33 5.67
N SER A 200 -13.42 22.41 6.30
CA SER A 200 -14.70 22.32 5.59
C SER A 200 -15.77 23.27 6.12
N THR A 201 -16.79 23.49 5.29
CA THR A 201 -17.97 24.29 5.67
C THR A 201 -18.78 23.66 6.81
N ASP A 202 -18.56 22.38 7.11
CA ASP A 202 -19.17 21.67 8.24
C ASP A 202 -18.54 22.10 9.59
N GLY A 203 -17.41 22.82 9.58
CA GLY A 203 -16.77 23.36 10.77
C GLY A 203 -15.64 22.50 11.35
N SER A 204 -15.00 21.68 10.52
CA SER A 204 -13.78 20.94 10.87
C SER A 204 -12.54 21.67 10.37
N TYR A 205 -11.47 21.67 11.17
CA TYR A 205 -10.13 22.16 10.85
C TYR A 205 -9.12 21.15 11.40
N ILE A 206 -8.45 20.41 10.53
CA ILE A 206 -7.71 19.21 10.91
C ILE A 206 -6.29 19.31 10.38
N ASP A 207 -5.31 19.29 11.27
CA ASP A 207 -3.88 19.31 10.93
C ASP A 207 -3.27 17.91 11.13
N GLN A 208 -2.85 17.25 10.05
CA GLN A 208 -2.26 15.92 10.09
C GLN A 208 -0.79 15.92 9.64
N ASP A 209 0.07 15.29 10.42
CA ASP A 209 1.50 15.08 10.14
C ASP A 209 1.80 13.58 9.97
N ILE A 210 1.85 13.11 8.73
CA ILE A 210 1.93 11.69 8.39
C ILE A 210 3.36 11.34 7.99
N HIS A 211 3.94 10.28 8.58
CA HIS A 211 5.28 9.79 8.26
C HIS A 211 5.26 8.35 7.73
N ARG A 212 6.06 8.09 6.69
CA ARG A 212 6.21 6.75 6.10
C ARG A 212 7.65 6.49 5.71
N ILE A 213 8.08 5.23 5.81
CA ILE A 213 9.45 4.80 5.50
C ILE A 213 9.43 3.48 4.72
N TRP A 214 10.36 3.33 3.78
CA TRP A 214 10.57 2.06 3.09
C TRP A 214 12.05 1.84 2.75
N PRO A 215 12.76 0.99 3.51
CA PRO A 215 14.04 0.44 3.11
C PRO A 215 13.83 -0.72 2.15
N THR A 216 14.56 -0.78 1.04
CA THR A 216 14.48 -1.90 0.10
C THR A 216 15.80 -2.15 -0.61
N PHE A 217 16.03 -3.37 -1.06
CA PHE A 217 17.14 -3.71 -1.94
C PHE A 217 16.73 -4.79 -2.94
N THR A 218 17.52 -4.94 -4.00
CA THR A 218 17.48 -6.08 -4.92
C THR A 218 18.88 -6.63 -5.05
N VAL A 219 19.06 -7.92 -4.75
CA VAL A 219 20.28 -8.67 -5.00
C VAL A 219 20.13 -9.46 -6.29
N THR A 220 21.18 -9.50 -7.11
CA THR A 220 21.29 -10.39 -8.28
C THR A 220 22.47 -11.34 -8.11
N ALA A 221 22.20 -12.64 -8.27
CA ALA A 221 23.22 -13.68 -8.40
C ALA A 221 23.27 -14.16 -9.85
N ILE A 222 24.48 -14.47 -10.34
CA ILE A 222 24.77 -14.92 -11.69
C ILE A 222 25.65 -16.15 -11.60
N ASP A 223 25.18 -17.26 -12.18
CA ASP A 223 26.04 -18.39 -12.48
C ASP A 223 26.65 -18.19 -13.86
N ARG A 224 27.95 -17.94 -13.90
CA ARG A 224 28.68 -17.70 -15.15
C ARG A 224 28.78 -18.95 -16.02
N SER A 225 28.74 -20.14 -15.42
CA SER A 225 28.89 -21.41 -16.13
C SER A 225 27.65 -21.75 -16.96
N SER A 226 26.46 -21.70 -16.34
CA SER A 226 25.19 -21.88 -17.05
C SER A 226 24.70 -20.61 -17.75
N GLY A 227 25.27 -19.45 -17.39
CA GLY A 227 24.78 -18.16 -17.85
C GLY A 227 23.38 -17.83 -17.32
N LYS A 228 22.94 -18.41 -16.21
CA LYS A 228 21.65 -18.09 -15.55
C LYS A 228 21.84 -16.99 -14.51
N PHE A 229 20.75 -16.30 -14.17
CA PHE A 229 20.74 -15.33 -13.08
C PHE A 229 19.40 -15.38 -12.35
N GLU A 230 19.43 -15.00 -11.09
CA GLU A 230 18.25 -14.90 -10.23
C GLU A 230 18.35 -13.66 -9.36
N THR A 231 17.20 -13.14 -8.96
CA THR A 231 17.09 -11.97 -8.08
C THR A 231 16.39 -12.30 -6.78
N ARG A 232 16.73 -11.51 -5.75
CA ARG A 232 16.08 -11.52 -4.44
C ARG A 232 15.86 -10.07 -3.97
N ASP A 233 14.60 -9.66 -3.90
CA ASP A 233 14.20 -8.38 -3.29
C ASP A 233 14.13 -8.45 -1.76
N SER A 234 14.37 -7.34 -1.07
CA SER A 234 14.23 -7.23 0.39
C SER A 234 12.89 -7.79 0.91
N LEU A 235 12.91 -8.47 2.07
CA LEU A 235 11.70 -8.89 2.79
C LEU A 235 11.24 -7.82 3.79
N SER A 236 11.40 -6.55 3.42
CA SER A 236 10.79 -5.41 4.10
C SER A 236 9.43 -5.06 3.48
N ALA A 237 8.71 -4.17 4.15
CA ALA A 237 7.54 -3.50 3.60
C ALA A 237 7.68 -1.98 3.80
N PRO A 238 7.00 -1.16 2.99
CA PRO A 238 6.75 0.24 3.34
C PRO A 238 5.82 0.31 4.55
N MET A 239 6.14 1.17 5.52
CA MET A 239 5.47 1.24 6.83
C MET A 239 5.15 2.69 7.20
N GLY A 240 4.06 2.88 7.96
CA GLY A 240 3.70 4.17 8.58
C GLY A 240 4.45 4.37 9.89
N MET A 241 5.77 4.46 9.80
CA MET A 241 6.71 4.49 10.92
C MET A 241 7.86 5.47 10.64
N GLY A 242 8.57 5.86 11.70
CA GLY A 242 9.80 6.63 11.59
C GLY A 242 11.03 5.76 11.36
N TYR A 243 12.20 6.34 11.59
CA TYR A 243 13.49 5.68 11.43
C TYR A 243 13.70 4.51 12.40
N GLU A 244 12.90 4.43 13.47
CA GLU A 244 12.88 3.28 14.35
C GLU A 244 12.68 1.96 13.61
N TYR A 245 11.98 1.94 12.46
CA TYR A 245 11.83 0.72 11.65
C TYR A 245 13.17 0.08 11.25
N LEU A 246 14.25 0.86 11.17
CA LEU A 246 15.62 0.44 10.85
C LEU A 246 16.51 0.25 12.10
N THR A 247 15.92 0.15 13.28
CA THR A 247 16.59 -0.21 14.54
C THR A 247 16.31 -1.68 14.86
N PRO A 248 17.10 -2.63 14.34
CA PRO A 248 16.82 -4.05 14.51
C PRO A 248 17.11 -4.54 15.92
N GLY A 249 16.53 -5.68 16.28
CA GLY A 249 16.75 -6.35 17.56
C GLY A 249 16.21 -7.78 17.54
N THR A 250 16.73 -8.63 18.44
CA THR A 250 16.30 -10.04 18.54
C THR A 250 14.79 -10.23 18.70
N PRO A 251 14.05 -9.40 19.49
CA PRO A 251 12.59 -9.55 19.63
C PRO A 251 11.79 -9.37 18.34
N TYR A 252 12.40 -8.77 17.32
CA TYR A 252 11.78 -8.45 16.03
C TYR A 252 12.11 -9.48 14.95
N LYS A 253 12.95 -10.47 15.24
CA LYS A 253 13.29 -11.56 14.32
C LYS A 253 12.35 -12.73 14.53
N ILE A 254 11.83 -13.27 13.43
CA ILE A 254 11.04 -14.49 13.40
C ILE A 254 11.91 -15.61 12.83
N ASP A 255 12.10 -16.63 13.64
CA ASP A 255 12.81 -17.88 13.30
C ASP A 255 11.81 -19.04 13.15
N GLY A 256 12.28 -20.20 12.71
CA GLY A 256 11.46 -21.43 12.63
C GLY A 256 10.86 -21.73 11.25
N VAL A 257 11.16 -20.89 10.26
CA VAL A 257 10.94 -21.11 8.82
C VAL A 257 12.30 -20.97 8.11
N PRO A 258 12.49 -21.42 6.85
CA PRO A 258 13.82 -21.51 6.21
C PRO A 258 14.45 -20.15 5.88
N VAL A 259 13.81 -19.06 6.31
CA VAL A 259 14.20 -17.68 6.06
C VAL A 259 14.03 -16.89 7.35
N THR A 260 14.98 -16.02 7.68
CA THR A 260 14.76 -15.06 8.77
C THR A 260 13.78 -13.99 8.31
N LEU A 261 12.71 -13.81 9.07
CA LEU A 261 11.67 -12.82 8.83
C LEU A 261 11.67 -11.78 9.95
N TYR A 262 10.91 -10.71 9.75
CA TYR A 262 10.92 -9.56 10.63
C TYR A 262 9.50 -9.10 10.99
N LYS A 263 9.31 -8.68 12.24
CA LYS A 263 8.08 -8.08 12.75
C LYS A 263 8.41 -6.74 13.41
N ASP A 264 7.63 -5.70 13.11
CA ASP A 264 7.73 -4.34 13.63
C ASP A 264 9.02 -3.54 13.33
N ARG A 265 10.17 -4.20 13.17
CA ARG A 265 11.50 -3.60 12.93
C ARG A 265 12.31 -4.50 11.99
N TYR A 266 13.09 -3.91 11.09
CA TYR A 266 13.75 -4.61 9.98
C TYR A 266 15.28 -4.50 10.03
N ASP A 267 15.96 -5.63 9.88
CA ASP A 267 17.43 -5.73 9.83
C ASP A 267 17.88 -5.84 8.37
N ILE A 268 18.02 -4.69 7.69
CA ILE A 268 18.39 -4.64 6.28
C ILE A 268 19.75 -5.28 5.99
N LEU A 269 20.70 -5.21 6.93
CA LEU A 269 22.04 -5.80 6.76
C LEU A 269 21.97 -7.33 6.77
N ALA A 270 21.28 -7.91 7.75
CA ALA A 270 21.13 -9.36 7.86
C ALA A 270 20.30 -9.94 6.69
N ASP A 271 19.25 -9.22 6.27
CA ASP A 271 18.44 -9.64 5.13
C ASP A 271 19.25 -9.59 3.83
N ALA A 272 20.05 -8.53 3.61
CA ALA A 272 20.88 -8.39 2.41
C ALA A 272 21.94 -9.51 2.30
N ALA A 273 22.57 -9.90 3.41
CA ALA A 273 23.51 -11.02 3.45
C ALA A 273 22.82 -12.34 3.04
N THR A 274 21.66 -12.63 3.62
CA THR A 274 20.91 -13.87 3.38
C THR A 274 20.32 -13.89 1.96
N ALA A 275 19.87 -12.74 1.45
CA ALA A 275 19.33 -12.62 0.09
C ALA A 275 20.31 -13.05 -1.00
N ALA A 276 21.61 -12.81 -0.81
CA ALA A 276 22.65 -13.27 -1.73
C ALA A 276 22.77 -14.80 -1.77
N GLN A 277 22.59 -15.46 -0.63
CA GLN A 277 22.59 -16.91 -0.52
C GLN A 277 21.34 -17.50 -1.19
N HIS A 278 20.16 -16.94 -0.90
CA HIS A 278 18.90 -17.35 -1.52
C HIS A 278 18.92 -17.19 -3.04
N ALA A 279 19.44 -16.07 -3.56
CA ALA A 279 19.53 -15.84 -5.00
C ALA A 279 20.40 -16.91 -5.69
N LYS A 280 21.49 -17.36 -5.04
CA LYS A 280 22.32 -18.46 -5.55
C LYS A 280 21.62 -19.81 -5.49
N GLU A 281 20.97 -20.11 -4.37
CA GLU A 281 20.19 -21.34 -4.19
C GLU A 281 19.11 -21.46 -5.27
N LYS A 282 18.40 -20.36 -5.55
CA LYS A 282 17.34 -20.29 -6.56
C LYS A 282 17.83 -20.65 -7.97
N ILE A 283 19.08 -20.34 -8.32
CA ILE A 283 19.64 -20.71 -9.64
C ILE A 283 19.60 -22.24 -9.82
N GLY A 284 19.99 -22.97 -8.78
CA GLY A 284 20.05 -24.44 -8.74
C GLY A 284 18.75 -25.12 -8.30
N ALA A 285 17.76 -24.36 -7.82
CA ALA A 285 16.51 -24.89 -7.30
C ALA A 285 15.75 -25.73 -8.35
N LYS A 286 15.06 -26.75 -7.85
CA LYS A 286 14.21 -27.64 -8.64
C LYS A 286 13.01 -26.83 -9.18
N SER A 287 12.75 -26.96 -10.48
CA SER A 287 11.55 -26.39 -11.10
C SER A 287 10.31 -27.16 -10.63
N VAL A 288 9.22 -26.46 -10.35
CA VAL A 288 8.00 -27.11 -9.82
C VAL A 288 7.31 -27.99 -10.85
N ALA A 289 6.76 -29.12 -10.44
CA ALA A 289 5.86 -29.89 -11.30
C ALA A 289 4.46 -29.24 -11.27
N PRO A 290 3.81 -28.97 -12.42
CA PRO A 290 2.44 -28.49 -12.42
C PRO A 290 1.49 -29.47 -11.72
N GLY A 291 0.46 -28.94 -11.05
CA GLY A 291 -0.57 -29.76 -10.43
C GLY A 291 -1.19 -29.12 -9.19
N LYS A 292 -1.87 -29.94 -8.40
CA LYS A 292 -2.52 -29.52 -7.16
C LYS A 292 -1.54 -29.60 -5.99
N TYR A 293 -1.45 -28.50 -5.24
CA TYR A 293 -0.60 -28.33 -4.06
C TYR A 293 -1.37 -27.60 -2.97
N ASP A 294 -1.04 -27.91 -1.73
CA ASP A 294 -1.35 -27.02 -0.63
C ASP A 294 -0.39 -25.84 -0.64
N LEU A 295 -0.88 -24.64 -0.34
CA LEU A 295 -0.05 -23.44 -0.25
C LEU A 295 -0.03 -22.96 1.19
N VAL A 296 1.16 -22.68 1.71
CA VAL A 296 1.34 -21.97 2.98
C VAL A 296 1.91 -20.60 2.64
N LEU A 297 1.14 -19.55 2.87
CA LEU A 297 1.48 -18.20 2.39
C LEU A 297 1.89 -17.32 3.56
N ASP A 298 3.14 -16.85 3.52
CA ASP A 298 3.66 -15.85 4.47
C ASP A 298 2.92 -14.51 4.32
N PRO A 299 2.73 -13.73 5.40
CA PRO A 299 2.11 -12.40 5.37
C PRO A 299 2.64 -11.43 4.32
N LEU A 300 3.95 -11.44 4.01
CA LEU A 300 4.51 -10.57 2.95
C LEU A 300 4.05 -10.96 1.54
N HIS A 301 3.56 -12.20 1.37
CA HIS A 301 2.97 -12.70 0.14
C HIS A 301 1.43 -12.65 0.19
N LEU A 302 0.84 -13.12 1.29
CA LEU A 302 -0.61 -13.15 1.51
C LEU A 302 -1.22 -11.74 1.53
N GLY A 303 -0.51 -10.74 2.07
CA GLY A 303 -0.95 -9.35 2.06
C GLY A 303 -1.22 -8.80 0.66
N LEU A 304 -0.44 -9.22 -0.35
CA LEU A 304 -0.71 -8.87 -1.75
C LEU A 304 -1.93 -9.62 -2.31
N THR A 305 -2.12 -10.89 -1.93
CA THR A 305 -3.33 -11.65 -2.29
C THR A 305 -4.58 -10.98 -1.71
N ILE A 306 -4.51 -10.49 -0.46
CA ILE A 306 -5.58 -9.72 0.18
C ILE A 306 -5.85 -8.42 -0.57
N HIS A 307 -4.80 -7.65 -0.88
CA HIS A 307 -4.90 -6.40 -1.64
C HIS A 307 -5.73 -6.57 -2.93
N GLU A 308 -5.32 -7.55 -3.75
CA GLU A 308 -5.88 -7.73 -5.09
C GLU A 308 -7.26 -8.40 -5.09
N SER A 309 -7.45 -9.43 -4.26
CA SER A 309 -8.65 -10.28 -4.30
C SER A 309 -9.76 -9.81 -3.36
N VAL A 310 -9.42 -9.11 -2.28
CA VAL A 310 -10.39 -8.61 -1.28
C VAL A 310 -10.46 -7.10 -1.29
N GLY A 311 -9.32 -6.43 -1.21
CA GLY A 311 -9.26 -4.98 -1.09
C GLY A 311 -9.97 -4.29 -2.24
N HIS A 312 -9.49 -4.48 -3.47
CA HIS A 312 -10.12 -3.88 -4.63
C HIS A 312 -11.56 -4.37 -4.88
N SER A 313 -11.87 -5.64 -4.62
CA SER A 313 -13.23 -6.14 -4.87
C SER A 313 -14.27 -5.56 -3.89
N THR A 314 -13.84 -5.03 -2.75
CA THR A 314 -14.73 -4.48 -1.71
C THR A 314 -14.79 -2.95 -1.70
N GLU A 315 -14.17 -2.30 -2.68
CA GLU A 315 -14.32 -0.88 -2.98
C GLU A 315 -15.69 -0.61 -3.65
N LEU A 316 -16.59 0.15 -3.01
CA LEU A 316 -17.97 0.31 -3.48
C LEU A 316 -18.07 0.97 -4.86
N ASP A 317 -17.28 1.98 -5.16
CA ASP A 317 -17.21 2.60 -6.49
C ASP A 317 -16.85 1.61 -7.62
N ARG A 318 -16.11 0.54 -7.34
CA ARG A 318 -15.86 -0.55 -8.29
C ARG A 318 -17.05 -1.48 -8.43
N VAL A 319 -17.80 -1.69 -7.36
CA VAL A 319 -19.09 -2.41 -7.39
C VAL A 319 -20.11 -1.64 -8.24
N LEU A 320 -20.11 -0.31 -8.13
CA LEU A 320 -20.98 0.60 -8.90
C LEU A 320 -20.49 0.83 -10.34
N GLY A 321 -19.27 0.40 -10.67
CA GLY A 321 -18.69 0.50 -12.01
C GLY A 321 -18.08 1.87 -12.36
N TYR A 322 -17.93 2.77 -11.38
CA TYR A 322 -17.38 4.13 -11.60
C TYR A 322 -15.94 4.10 -12.13
N GLU A 323 -15.20 3.05 -11.78
CA GLU A 323 -13.77 2.89 -12.08
C GLU A 323 -13.48 1.86 -13.19
N ALA A 324 -14.53 1.39 -13.87
CA ALA A 324 -14.46 0.30 -14.85
C ALA A 324 -13.43 0.55 -15.98
N ASN A 325 -13.25 1.81 -16.38
CA ASN A 325 -12.42 2.17 -17.54
C ASN A 325 -10.91 2.03 -17.29
N TYR A 326 -10.45 2.17 -16.05
CA TYR A 326 -9.01 2.15 -15.72
C TYR A 326 -8.67 1.08 -14.72
N ALA A 327 -9.38 1.06 -13.59
CA ALA A 327 -9.03 0.20 -12.49
C ALA A 327 -9.78 -1.14 -12.58
N GLY A 328 -10.94 -1.19 -13.24
CA GLY A 328 -11.82 -2.36 -13.39
C GLY A 328 -13.06 -2.30 -12.50
N THR A 329 -13.82 -3.40 -12.43
CA THR A 329 -15.03 -3.53 -11.61
C THR A 329 -14.83 -4.50 -10.45
N SER A 330 -15.94 -4.92 -9.82
CA SER A 330 -15.97 -5.98 -8.81
C SER A 330 -16.94 -7.11 -9.20
N PHE A 331 -16.61 -8.33 -8.79
CA PHE A 331 -17.53 -9.46 -8.80
C PHE A 331 -18.50 -9.46 -7.60
N LEU A 332 -18.20 -8.69 -6.55
CA LEU A 332 -19.07 -8.49 -5.38
C LEU A 332 -20.07 -7.40 -5.75
N THR A 333 -21.29 -7.81 -6.10
CA THR A 333 -22.36 -6.93 -6.56
C THR A 333 -23.26 -6.51 -5.38
N LEU A 334 -24.07 -5.46 -5.54
CA LEU A 334 -24.98 -5.01 -4.47
C LEU A 334 -26.00 -6.08 -4.08
N ASP A 335 -26.56 -6.82 -5.04
CA ASP A 335 -27.52 -7.91 -4.79
C ASP A 335 -26.93 -9.03 -3.91
N LYS A 336 -25.63 -9.34 -4.07
CA LYS A 336 -24.94 -10.32 -3.23
C LYS A 336 -24.80 -9.86 -1.78
N TRP A 337 -24.53 -8.58 -1.59
CA TRP A 337 -24.46 -7.98 -0.26
C TRP A 337 -25.85 -7.89 0.39
N GLU A 338 -26.87 -7.43 -0.35
CA GLU A 338 -28.26 -7.33 0.10
C GLU A 338 -28.85 -8.69 0.50
N ALA A 339 -28.42 -9.77 -0.15
CA ALA A 339 -28.82 -11.13 0.20
C ALA A 339 -28.31 -11.58 1.60
N LYS A 340 -27.30 -10.89 2.16
CA LYS A 340 -26.71 -11.13 3.50
C LYS A 340 -26.23 -12.56 3.74
N ASN A 341 -25.97 -13.31 2.67
CA ASN A 341 -25.55 -14.71 2.72
C ASN A 341 -24.51 -15.05 1.65
N PHE A 342 -23.96 -14.06 0.95
CA PHE A 342 -22.93 -14.32 -0.06
C PHE A 342 -21.67 -14.84 0.62
N ASN A 343 -21.37 -16.11 0.34
CA ASN A 343 -20.19 -16.80 0.82
C ASN A 343 -18.95 -16.31 0.06
N PHE A 344 -18.14 -15.46 0.68
CA PHE A 344 -16.86 -15.01 0.11
C PHE A 344 -15.76 -16.07 0.30
N GLY A 345 -15.74 -16.70 1.48
CA GLY A 345 -14.83 -17.78 1.85
C GLY A 345 -15.44 -18.62 2.97
N ASN A 346 -14.65 -19.50 3.60
CA ASN A 346 -15.17 -20.28 4.73
C ASN A 346 -15.12 -19.50 6.06
N GLU A 347 -15.59 -20.11 7.15
CA GLU A 347 -15.72 -19.49 8.47
C GLU A 347 -14.40 -18.95 9.07
N LEU A 348 -13.24 -19.44 8.62
CA LEU A 348 -11.95 -18.94 9.06
C LEU A 348 -11.64 -17.56 8.46
N VAL A 349 -12.28 -17.20 7.34
CA VAL A 349 -12.03 -15.95 6.61
C VAL A 349 -12.77 -14.81 7.29
N ASN A 350 -12.02 -14.01 8.05
CA ASN A 350 -12.51 -12.84 8.76
C ASN A 350 -11.65 -11.65 8.38
N VAL A 351 -12.19 -10.73 7.58
CA VAL A 351 -11.44 -9.59 7.03
C VAL A 351 -12.04 -8.28 7.55
N VAL A 352 -11.16 -7.45 8.09
CA VAL A 352 -11.50 -6.12 8.59
C VAL A 352 -10.89 -5.04 7.73
N ALA A 353 -11.62 -3.93 7.61
CA ALA A 353 -11.10 -2.67 7.16
C ALA A 353 -10.72 -1.79 8.35
N ASP A 354 -9.56 -1.15 8.34
CA ASP A 354 -9.02 -0.41 9.49
C ASP A 354 -8.11 0.76 9.06
N ARG A 355 -8.39 1.98 9.51
CA ARG A 355 -7.49 3.16 9.36
C ARG A 355 -6.83 3.61 10.67
N THR A 356 -7.03 2.86 11.74
CA THR A 356 -6.53 3.16 13.09
C THR A 356 -5.29 2.35 13.46
N GLN A 357 -5.00 1.28 12.71
CA GLN A 357 -3.90 0.37 13.01
C GLN A 357 -2.52 1.05 12.90
N LEU A 358 -1.90 1.36 14.04
CA LEU A 358 -0.59 2.01 14.09
C LEU A 358 0.51 1.18 13.39
N GLY A 359 1.52 1.86 12.86
CA GLY A 359 2.59 1.26 12.05
C GLY A 359 2.18 0.93 10.60
N SER A 360 0.88 0.89 10.30
CA SER A 360 0.38 0.73 8.92
C SER A 360 0.49 2.02 8.10
N LEU A 361 0.53 1.89 6.78
CA LEU A 361 0.53 3.02 5.86
C LEU A 361 -0.80 3.78 5.83
N GLY A 362 -1.91 3.06 6.06
CA GLY A 362 -3.26 3.61 6.09
C GLY A 362 -3.65 4.26 7.43
N ALA A 363 -2.76 4.24 8.44
CA ALA A 363 -3.00 4.86 9.73
C ALA A 363 -3.09 6.37 9.62
N VAL A 364 -4.26 6.94 9.93
CA VAL A 364 -4.50 8.39 9.99
C VAL A 364 -5.52 8.70 11.09
N GLY A 365 -5.62 9.95 11.52
CA GLY A 365 -6.71 10.38 12.40
C GLY A 365 -8.01 10.57 11.63
N TYR A 366 -7.90 11.07 10.40
CA TYR A 366 -9.02 11.44 9.55
C TYR A 366 -8.68 11.17 8.08
N ASP A 367 -9.70 10.83 7.29
CA ASP A 367 -9.58 10.72 5.83
C ASP A 367 -9.54 12.11 5.16
N ASP A 368 -9.40 12.17 3.83
CA ASP A 368 -9.33 13.45 3.09
C ASP A 368 -10.71 14.16 2.92
N GLU A 369 -11.74 13.70 3.63
CA GLU A 369 -13.05 14.35 3.84
C GLU A 369 -13.27 14.81 5.29
N GLY A 370 -12.27 14.64 6.15
CA GLY A 370 -12.35 14.95 7.57
C GLY A 370 -13.25 13.99 8.36
N VAL A 371 -13.45 12.77 7.84
CA VAL A 371 -14.16 11.70 8.55
C VAL A 371 -13.15 10.98 9.47
N PRO A 372 -13.44 10.82 10.77
CA PRO A 372 -12.59 10.08 11.70
C PRO A 372 -12.30 8.67 11.19
N ALA A 373 -11.05 8.26 11.32
CA ALA A 373 -10.64 6.88 11.01
C ALA A 373 -11.40 5.87 11.88
N GLY A 374 -11.77 4.75 11.28
CA GLY A 374 -12.52 3.69 11.95
C GLY A 374 -12.07 2.29 11.57
N LYS A 375 -12.78 1.31 12.12
CA LYS A 375 -12.60 -0.12 11.86
C LYS A 375 -13.96 -0.81 11.72
N TRP A 376 -14.10 -1.67 10.72
CA TRP A 376 -15.33 -2.45 10.49
C TRP A 376 -15.05 -3.81 9.85
N ASP A 377 -15.99 -4.74 10.00
CA ASP A 377 -15.96 -6.03 9.32
C ASP A 377 -16.35 -5.83 7.85
N VAL A 378 -15.56 -6.40 6.93
CA VAL A 378 -15.88 -6.48 5.48
C VAL A 378 -16.35 -7.90 5.15
N ILE A 379 -15.63 -8.90 5.66
CA ILE A 379 -16.02 -10.31 5.62
C ILE A 379 -16.02 -10.84 7.05
N LYS A 380 -17.12 -11.48 7.45
CA LYS A 380 -17.29 -12.04 8.80
C LYS A 380 -17.76 -13.49 8.69
N ASP A 381 -17.00 -14.39 9.32
CA ASP A 381 -17.24 -15.83 9.27
C ASP A 381 -17.46 -16.32 7.82
N GLY A 382 -16.66 -15.81 6.88
CA GLY A 382 -16.74 -16.13 5.45
C GLY A 382 -17.82 -15.42 4.65
N ILE A 383 -18.68 -14.61 5.28
CA ILE A 383 -19.79 -13.90 4.62
C ILE A 383 -19.44 -12.44 4.35
N LEU A 384 -19.74 -11.95 3.15
CA LEU A 384 -19.65 -10.51 2.83
C LEU A 384 -20.69 -9.73 3.64
N VAL A 385 -20.24 -8.79 4.47
CA VAL A 385 -21.12 -8.01 5.36
C VAL A 385 -21.09 -6.51 5.09
N ASN A 386 -20.03 -6.00 4.46
CA ASN A 386 -19.89 -4.58 4.18
C ASN A 386 -18.94 -4.30 3.01
N TYR A 387 -18.95 -3.06 2.53
CA TYR A 387 -17.98 -2.52 1.58
C TYR A 387 -17.17 -1.39 2.21
N GLN A 388 -16.40 -0.68 1.38
CA GLN A 388 -15.65 0.51 1.74
C GLN A 388 -16.33 1.73 1.11
N THR A 389 -16.64 2.76 1.90
CA THR A 389 -17.45 3.90 1.44
C THR A 389 -16.91 5.28 1.85
N ILE A 390 -17.16 6.27 1.00
CA ILE A 390 -16.99 7.70 1.32
C ILE A 390 -18.35 8.37 1.59
N ARG A 391 -18.34 9.67 1.92
CA ARG A 391 -19.56 10.37 2.36
C ARG A 391 -20.67 10.37 1.32
N ASP A 392 -20.33 10.52 0.04
CA ASP A 392 -21.34 10.53 -1.03
C ASP A 392 -21.82 9.14 -1.48
N GLN A 393 -21.37 8.08 -0.80
CA GLN A 393 -21.75 6.70 -1.11
C GLN A 393 -22.42 5.98 0.05
N ALA A 394 -22.20 6.41 1.30
CA ALA A 394 -22.67 5.69 2.49
C ALA A 394 -24.18 5.38 2.47
N HIS A 395 -24.98 6.31 1.95
CA HIS A 395 -26.43 6.16 1.83
C HIS A 395 -26.86 5.01 0.88
N ILE A 396 -26.02 4.63 -0.09
CA ILE A 396 -26.26 3.50 -1.00
C ILE A 396 -26.31 2.19 -0.22
N LEU A 397 -25.55 2.09 0.86
CA LEU A 397 -25.55 0.93 1.77
C LEU A 397 -26.47 1.13 2.98
N GLY A 398 -27.27 2.20 3.01
CA GLY A 398 -28.10 2.56 4.16
C GLY A 398 -27.29 2.90 5.42
N LEU A 399 -26.03 3.31 5.26
CA LEU A 399 -25.18 3.76 6.38
C LEU A 399 -25.44 5.23 6.68
N ASP A 400 -25.57 5.55 7.96
CA ASP A 400 -25.79 6.94 8.43
C ASP A 400 -24.51 7.80 8.40
N ALA A 401 -23.34 7.16 8.25
CA ALA A 401 -22.04 7.81 8.24
C ALA A 401 -21.08 7.12 7.27
N SER A 402 -20.11 7.88 6.76
CA SER A 402 -18.99 7.33 6.00
C SER A 402 -18.07 6.49 6.88
N GLN A 403 -17.42 5.50 6.27
CA GLN A 403 -16.37 4.68 6.89
C GLN A 403 -14.97 5.31 6.81
N GLY A 404 -14.87 6.53 6.26
CA GLY A 404 -13.62 7.27 6.18
C GLY A 404 -12.67 6.73 5.11
N CYS A 405 -13.18 6.40 3.92
CA CYS A 405 -12.38 5.87 2.82
C CYS A 405 -11.97 6.91 1.77
N CYS A 406 -12.06 8.22 2.05
CA CYS A 406 -11.75 9.24 1.05
C CYS A 406 -10.25 9.59 1.07
N TYR A 407 -9.62 9.61 -0.09
CA TYR A 407 -8.19 9.86 -0.20
C TYR A 407 -7.82 10.59 -1.49
N ALA A 408 -6.83 11.48 -1.38
CA ALA A 408 -6.07 12.04 -2.48
C ALA A 408 -4.56 11.92 -2.23
N ASP A 409 -3.85 11.62 -3.31
CA ASP A 409 -2.40 11.42 -3.31
C ASP A 409 -1.59 12.73 -3.20
N SER A 410 -2.22 13.85 -3.52
CA SER A 410 -1.58 15.17 -3.63
C SER A 410 -2.59 16.29 -3.39
N TRP A 411 -2.12 17.54 -3.28
CA TRP A 411 -2.98 18.72 -3.13
C TRP A 411 -3.74 19.06 -4.43
N ASN A 412 -3.24 18.67 -5.60
CA ASN A 412 -3.85 18.94 -6.91
C ASN A 412 -4.69 17.78 -7.47
N SER A 413 -4.89 16.73 -6.70
CA SER A 413 -5.76 15.60 -7.05
C SER A 413 -7.13 15.72 -6.38
N ILE A 414 -8.19 15.38 -7.11
CA ILE A 414 -9.51 15.23 -6.51
C ILE A 414 -9.52 13.99 -5.60
N GLN A 415 -9.99 14.11 -4.37
CA GLN A 415 -10.14 12.96 -3.47
C GLN A 415 -11.39 12.13 -3.83
N PHE A 416 -11.25 10.81 -3.73
CA PHE A 416 -12.30 9.83 -4.02
C PHE A 416 -12.07 8.56 -3.18
N GLN A 417 -12.95 7.57 -3.31
CA GLN A 417 -12.91 6.36 -2.49
C GLN A 417 -11.67 5.52 -2.77
N ARG A 418 -10.89 5.23 -1.72
CA ARG A 418 -9.69 4.39 -1.73
C ARG A 418 -9.68 3.46 -0.53
N MET A 419 -8.93 2.38 -0.67
CA MET A 419 -8.81 1.38 0.37
C MET A 419 -8.25 1.92 1.69
N PRO A 420 -8.80 1.49 2.84
CA PRO A 420 -8.14 1.54 4.14
C PRO A 420 -7.11 0.38 4.22
N ASN A 421 -6.65 0.03 5.42
CA ASN A 421 -5.98 -1.25 5.56
C ASN A 421 -7.02 -2.37 5.51
N ILE A 422 -6.82 -3.38 4.67
CA ILE A 422 -7.70 -4.56 4.57
C ILE A 422 -6.93 -5.76 5.10
N SER A 423 -7.35 -6.30 6.24
CA SER A 423 -6.53 -7.26 6.99
C SER A 423 -7.32 -8.52 7.34
N LEU A 424 -6.71 -9.68 7.10
CA LEU A 424 -7.22 -10.97 7.54
C LEU A 424 -6.86 -11.16 9.02
N LEU A 425 -7.88 -11.34 9.87
CA LEU A 425 -7.66 -11.54 11.30
C LEU A 425 -6.96 -12.87 11.58
N PRO A 426 -6.01 -12.90 12.54
CA PRO A 426 -5.29 -14.12 12.88
C PRO A 426 -6.15 -15.09 13.69
N ASN A 427 -5.60 -16.27 13.91
CA ASN A 427 -6.22 -17.24 14.82
C ASN A 427 -6.28 -16.68 16.24
N LYS A 428 -7.48 -16.73 16.85
CA LYS A 428 -7.69 -16.31 18.24
C LYS A 428 -7.03 -17.23 19.26
N LYS A 429 -6.69 -18.47 18.86
CA LYS A 429 -5.99 -19.46 19.69
C LYS A 429 -4.54 -19.56 19.25
N SER A 430 -3.66 -19.97 20.17
CA SER A 430 -2.26 -20.26 19.87
C SER A 430 -2.16 -21.28 18.72
N ARG A 431 -1.48 -20.86 17.65
CA ARG A 431 -1.31 -21.63 16.41
C ARG A 431 -0.04 -21.18 15.71
N LYS A 432 1.02 -21.98 15.84
CA LYS A 432 2.33 -21.66 15.26
C LYS A 432 2.43 -22.10 13.81
N VAL A 433 3.20 -21.36 13.02
CA VAL A 433 3.49 -21.67 11.61
C VAL A 433 4.03 -23.09 11.44
N ALA A 434 4.90 -23.55 12.35
CA ALA A 434 5.44 -24.90 12.34
C ALA A 434 4.35 -25.98 12.46
N ASP A 435 3.28 -25.73 13.22
CA ASP A 435 2.19 -26.70 13.37
C ASP A 435 1.23 -26.69 12.18
N ILE A 436 1.16 -25.59 11.43
CA ILE A 436 0.50 -25.55 10.13
C ILE A 436 1.29 -26.40 9.14
N ILE A 437 2.61 -26.15 9.03
CA ILE A 437 3.50 -26.87 8.09
C ILE A 437 3.46 -28.39 8.35
N LYS A 438 3.47 -28.84 9.61
CA LYS A 438 3.40 -30.28 9.98
C LYS A 438 2.19 -31.01 9.38
N ASN A 439 1.10 -30.30 9.12
CA ASN A 439 -0.15 -30.87 8.59
C ASN A 439 -0.22 -30.87 7.05
N VAL A 440 0.85 -30.43 6.38
CA VAL A 440 0.90 -30.35 4.91
C VAL A 440 1.69 -31.53 4.34
N GLU A 441 1.00 -32.43 3.64
CA GLU A 441 1.63 -33.61 3.02
C GLU A 441 2.41 -33.25 1.74
N LYS A 442 1.81 -32.43 0.88
CA LYS A 442 2.41 -31.95 -0.38
C LYS A 442 2.02 -30.50 -0.58
N GLY A 443 2.97 -29.60 -0.40
CA GLY A 443 2.69 -28.17 -0.53
C GLY A 443 3.90 -27.31 -0.85
N ILE A 444 3.66 -26.01 -0.85
CA ILE A 444 4.66 -24.99 -1.12
C ILE A 444 4.52 -23.87 -0.09
N TYR A 445 5.60 -23.58 0.63
CA TYR A 445 5.69 -22.37 1.45
C TYR A 445 6.18 -21.21 0.57
N ILE A 446 5.40 -20.13 0.49
CA ILE A 446 5.69 -18.97 -0.37
C ILE A 446 5.96 -17.74 0.49
N VAL A 447 7.10 -17.10 0.25
CA VAL A 447 7.54 -15.92 0.99
C VAL A 447 7.82 -14.77 0.04
N GLY A 448 7.39 -13.57 0.45
CA GLY A 448 7.61 -12.33 -0.28
C GLY A 448 6.76 -12.19 -1.54
N ARG A 449 6.63 -10.94 -1.98
CA ARG A 449 5.86 -10.57 -3.17
C ARG A 449 6.54 -11.04 -4.46
N GLY A 450 5.75 -11.34 -5.47
CA GLY A 450 6.22 -11.67 -6.82
C GLY A 450 5.25 -11.11 -7.87
N SER A 451 5.17 -11.76 -9.03
CA SER A 451 4.23 -11.34 -10.07
C SER A 451 2.79 -11.50 -9.62
N TYR A 452 1.96 -10.49 -9.91
CA TYR A 452 0.52 -10.54 -9.69
C TYR A 452 -0.22 -10.22 -10.98
N SER A 453 -1.25 -11.01 -11.27
CA SER A 453 -2.12 -10.82 -12.42
C SER A 453 -3.51 -11.24 -12.01
N ILE A 454 -4.49 -10.38 -12.19
CA ILE A 454 -5.88 -10.63 -11.81
C ILE A 454 -6.80 -9.95 -12.84
N ASP A 455 -7.96 -10.54 -13.10
CA ASP A 455 -8.89 -10.00 -14.08
C ASP A 455 -9.59 -8.71 -13.62
N GLN A 456 -10.26 -8.04 -14.55
CA GLN A 456 -10.94 -6.76 -14.33
C GLN A 456 -12.04 -6.82 -13.26
N GLN A 457 -12.65 -7.98 -13.04
CA GLN A 457 -13.69 -8.17 -12.02
C GLN A 457 -13.11 -8.63 -10.68
N ARG A 458 -11.78 -8.83 -10.60
CA ARG A 458 -11.09 -9.41 -9.45
C ARG A 458 -11.56 -10.82 -9.11
N TYR A 459 -12.04 -11.56 -10.11
CA TYR A 459 -12.61 -12.90 -9.93
C TYR A 459 -11.59 -14.01 -10.11
N ASN A 460 -10.76 -13.96 -11.15
CA ASN A 460 -9.69 -14.94 -11.43
C ASN A 460 -8.31 -14.31 -11.32
N PHE A 461 -7.36 -15.02 -10.74
CA PHE A 461 -5.99 -14.54 -10.61
C PHE A 461 -4.93 -15.61 -10.89
N GLN A 462 -3.72 -15.11 -11.15
CA GLN A 462 -2.47 -15.84 -11.17
C GLN A 462 -1.43 -15.07 -10.38
N PHE A 463 -0.90 -15.66 -9.31
CA PHE A 463 0.09 -15.03 -8.43
C PHE A 463 1.37 -15.85 -8.34
N GLY A 464 2.48 -15.16 -8.10
CA GLY A 464 3.80 -15.72 -7.81
C GLY A 464 4.46 -14.97 -6.67
N GLY A 465 5.50 -15.56 -6.06
CA GLY A 465 6.23 -15.01 -4.92
C GLY A 465 7.72 -14.79 -5.19
N GLN A 466 8.46 -14.44 -4.15
CA GLN A 466 9.91 -14.19 -4.21
C GLN A 466 10.72 -15.47 -3.93
N LEU A 467 10.32 -16.23 -2.90
CA LEU A 467 10.95 -17.49 -2.51
C LEU A 467 9.87 -18.58 -2.38
N PHE A 468 10.20 -19.79 -2.80
CA PHE A 468 9.31 -20.94 -2.77
C PHE A 468 10.04 -22.12 -2.15
N TYR A 469 9.41 -22.80 -1.20
CA TYR A 469 10.00 -23.97 -0.56
C TYR A 469 9.03 -25.16 -0.63
N GLU A 470 9.51 -26.30 -1.11
CA GLU A 470 8.72 -27.55 -1.15
C GLU A 470 8.45 -28.01 0.28
N ILE A 471 7.17 -28.26 0.59
CA ILE A 471 6.74 -28.96 1.80
C ILE A 471 6.40 -30.39 1.41
N SER A 472 7.05 -31.36 2.05
CA SER A 472 6.77 -32.78 1.91
C SER A 472 6.65 -33.43 3.28
N ASN A 473 5.54 -34.13 3.52
CA ASN A 473 5.26 -34.87 4.76
C ASN A 473 5.49 -34.03 6.03
N GLY A 474 4.95 -32.82 6.04
CA GLY A 474 5.01 -31.92 7.18
C GLY A 474 6.34 -31.20 7.37
N ARG A 475 7.24 -31.22 6.38
CA ARG A 475 8.59 -30.64 6.47
C ARG A 475 8.96 -29.87 5.23
N ILE A 476 9.67 -28.77 5.40
CA ILE A 476 10.30 -28.05 4.29
C ILE A 476 11.55 -28.83 3.86
N VAL A 477 11.60 -29.23 2.58
CA VAL A 477 12.64 -30.13 2.05
C VAL A 477 13.60 -29.47 1.06
N GLY A 478 13.33 -28.24 0.62
CA GLY A 478 14.25 -27.47 -0.22
C GLY A 478 13.55 -26.39 -1.03
N MET A 479 14.34 -25.52 -1.67
CA MET A 479 13.83 -24.45 -2.52
C MET A 479 13.29 -24.97 -3.86
N LEU A 480 12.17 -24.39 -4.29
CA LEU A 480 11.59 -24.52 -5.63
C LEU A 480 11.77 -23.24 -6.44
N LYS A 481 11.59 -23.35 -7.74
CA LYS A 481 11.46 -22.20 -8.65
C LYS A 481 10.40 -22.45 -9.71
N ASP A 482 10.19 -21.42 -10.53
CA ASP A 482 9.21 -21.41 -11.63
C ASP A 482 7.77 -21.61 -11.15
N VAL A 483 7.45 -21.16 -9.92
CA VAL A 483 6.13 -21.35 -9.31
C VAL A 483 5.23 -20.15 -9.59
N ALA A 484 4.04 -20.42 -10.10
CA ALA A 484 2.89 -19.54 -9.95
C ALA A 484 1.65 -20.38 -9.62
N TYR A 485 0.65 -19.78 -9.00
CA TYR A 485 -0.62 -20.45 -8.69
C TYR A 485 -1.80 -19.65 -9.21
N GLN A 486 -2.86 -20.38 -9.55
CA GLN A 486 -4.09 -19.86 -10.13
C GLN A 486 -5.30 -20.33 -9.33
N ALA A 487 -6.26 -19.44 -9.15
CA ALA A 487 -7.57 -19.76 -8.61
C ALA A 487 -8.57 -18.65 -9.00
N ASN A 488 -9.86 -18.93 -8.81
CA ASN A 488 -10.79 -17.84 -8.59
C ASN A 488 -10.76 -17.41 -7.11
N THR A 489 -11.19 -16.19 -6.85
CA THR A 489 -11.17 -15.58 -5.52
C THR A 489 -11.98 -16.40 -4.51
N GLN A 490 -13.21 -16.80 -4.87
CA GLN A 490 -14.11 -17.48 -3.93
C GLN A 490 -13.64 -18.91 -3.58
N GLU A 491 -13.15 -19.69 -4.53
CA GLU A 491 -12.60 -21.04 -4.28
C GLU A 491 -11.32 -20.94 -3.45
N PHE A 492 -10.46 -19.96 -3.73
CA PHE A 492 -9.23 -19.75 -2.97
C PHE A 492 -9.53 -19.48 -1.49
N TRP A 493 -10.42 -18.53 -1.20
CA TRP A 493 -10.79 -18.20 0.18
C TRP A 493 -11.58 -19.32 0.87
N ASN A 494 -12.37 -20.11 0.13
CA ASN A 494 -12.99 -21.33 0.66
C ASN A 494 -12.00 -22.46 0.95
N ALA A 495 -10.84 -22.48 0.28
CA ALA A 495 -9.80 -23.47 0.47
C ALA A 495 -8.92 -23.21 1.71
N MET A 496 -9.10 -22.09 2.42
CA MET A 496 -8.31 -21.77 3.61
C MET A 496 -8.56 -22.79 4.72
N ALA A 497 -7.56 -23.58 5.07
CA ALA A 497 -7.69 -24.67 6.04
C ALA A 497 -7.16 -24.31 7.43
N ASP A 498 -6.27 -23.33 7.52
CA ASP A 498 -5.65 -22.92 8.77
C ASP A 498 -5.03 -21.52 8.67
N ILE A 499 -4.83 -20.87 9.80
CA ILE A 499 -4.14 -19.59 9.91
C ILE A 499 -3.40 -19.52 11.25
N ALA A 500 -2.21 -18.92 11.25
CA ALA A 500 -1.41 -18.76 12.46
C ALA A 500 -1.98 -17.68 13.39
N ASP A 501 -1.48 -17.66 14.63
CA ASP A 501 -1.90 -16.75 15.67
C ASP A 501 -1.33 -15.32 15.51
N GLU A 502 -1.71 -14.44 16.43
CA GLU A 502 -1.30 -13.02 16.50
C GLU A 502 0.22 -12.83 16.62
N GLU A 503 0.97 -13.83 17.12
CA GLU A 503 2.43 -13.68 17.22
C GLU A 503 3.07 -13.61 15.82
N ASP A 504 2.52 -14.32 14.84
CA ASP A 504 2.98 -14.27 13.43
C ASP A 504 2.39 -13.10 12.63
N TYR A 505 1.38 -12.41 13.16
CA TYR A 505 0.66 -11.35 12.44
C TYR A 505 1.60 -10.21 12.07
N ARG A 506 1.61 -9.86 10.78
CA ARG A 506 2.50 -8.85 10.19
C ARG A 506 1.75 -8.03 9.13
N LEU A 507 2.24 -6.82 8.92
CA LEU A 507 1.74 -5.92 7.88
C LEU A 507 2.57 -6.08 6.60
N PHE A 508 1.87 -6.34 5.50
CA PHE A 508 2.33 -5.99 4.16
C PHE A 508 1.96 -4.52 3.87
N GLY A 509 2.74 -3.84 3.03
CA GLY A 509 2.44 -2.47 2.61
C GLY A 509 2.79 -2.21 1.14
N THR A 510 2.12 -1.24 0.55
CA THR A 510 2.45 -0.70 -0.78
C THR A 510 2.20 0.81 -0.85
N PHE A 511 3.10 1.55 -1.50
CA PHE A 511 2.89 2.96 -1.88
C PHE A 511 2.21 3.10 -3.25
N PHE A 512 1.96 1.98 -3.94
CA PHE A 512 1.63 1.95 -5.36
C PHE A 512 0.26 1.31 -5.63
N ASP A 513 -0.66 1.42 -4.67
CA ASP A 513 -2.06 1.12 -4.95
C ASP A 513 -2.58 2.18 -5.94
N GLY A 514 -2.90 1.79 -7.17
CA GLY A 514 -3.20 2.72 -8.27
C GLY A 514 -4.67 2.71 -8.68
N LYS A 515 -5.29 3.89 -8.81
CA LYS A 515 -6.72 4.03 -9.19
C LYS A 515 -7.02 5.44 -9.73
N GLY A 516 -8.17 5.62 -10.40
CA GLY A 516 -8.64 6.93 -10.89
C GLY A 516 -8.13 7.34 -12.27
N GLN A 517 -8.85 8.26 -12.90
CA GLN A 517 -8.45 8.92 -14.16
C GLN A 517 -8.63 10.43 -14.03
N PRO A 518 -7.54 11.23 -13.93
CA PRO A 518 -6.12 10.85 -13.95
C PRO A 518 -5.70 9.90 -12.82
N SER A 519 -4.66 9.10 -13.07
CA SER A 519 -4.16 8.10 -12.12
C SER A 519 -3.66 8.74 -10.83
N GLN A 520 -4.06 8.17 -9.70
CA GLN A 520 -3.57 8.51 -8.36
C GLN A 520 -3.05 7.26 -7.65
N VAL A 521 -2.07 7.42 -6.77
CA VAL A 521 -1.51 6.33 -5.95
C VAL A 521 -1.83 6.50 -4.47
N SER A 522 -2.18 5.43 -3.77
CA SER A 522 -2.40 5.48 -2.32
C SER A 522 -1.43 4.56 -1.57
N ALA A 523 -1.22 4.90 -0.31
CA ALA A 523 -0.41 4.13 0.62
C ALA A 523 -1.32 3.29 1.53
N VAL A 524 -1.24 1.97 1.40
CA VAL A 524 -2.11 1.02 2.13
C VAL A 524 -1.32 -0.15 2.67
N SER A 525 -1.81 -0.72 3.77
CA SER A 525 -1.29 -1.96 4.33
C SER A 525 -2.33 -3.05 4.41
N HIS A 526 -1.87 -4.30 4.42
CA HIS A 526 -2.71 -5.48 4.59
C HIS A 526 -2.07 -6.38 5.62
N GLY A 527 -2.77 -6.56 6.74
CA GLY A 527 -2.33 -7.43 7.82
C GLY A 527 -2.80 -8.85 7.64
N SER A 528 -1.94 -9.80 7.99
CA SER A 528 -2.30 -11.22 8.06
C SER A 528 -1.29 -12.00 8.89
N SER A 529 -1.69 -13.21 9.29
CA SER A 529 -0.76 -14.27 9.71
C SER A 529 -0.62 -15.31 8.60
N THR A 530 0.41 -16.13 8.68
CA THR A 530 0.65 -17.21 7.73
C THR A 530 -0.56 -18.12 7.65
N ALA A 531 -1.07 -18.34 6.44
CA ALA A 531 -2.29 -19.13 6.21
C ALA A 531 -2.04 -20.30 5.25
N HIS A 532 -2.80 -21.38 5.44
CA HIS A 532 -2.75 -22.61 4.66
C HIS A 532 -3.99 -22.74 3.78
N PHE A 533 -3.79 -23.00 2.48
CA PHE A 533 -4.84 -23.17 1.48
C PHE A 533 -4.68 -24.53 0.80
N LYS A 534 -5.77 -25.29 0.69
CA LYS A 534 -5.73 -26.67 0.18
C LYS A 534 -5.96 -26.78 -1.31
N GLY A 535 -5.20 -27.65 -1.98
CA GLY A 535 -5.50 -28.07 -3.35
C GLY A 535 -5.55 -26.95 -4.39
N ILE A 536 -4.68 -25.96 -4.28
CA ILE A 536 -4.57 -24.85 -5.23
C ILE A 536 -3.85 -25.31 -6.50
N ASN A 537 -4.27 -24.80 -7.66
CA ASN A 537 -3.64 -25.11 -8.93
C ASN A 537 -2.30 -24.37 -9.07
N VAL A 538 -1.20 -25.11 -9.17
CA VAL A 538 0.15 -24.58 -9.40
C VAL A 538 0.58 -24.89 -10.82
N ILE A 539 1.11 -23.88 -11.49
CA ILE A 539 1.68 -23.95 -12.83
C ILE A 539 3.19 -23.75 -12.78
N ASN A 540 3.87 -24.26 -13.81
CA ASN A 540 5.29 -24.02 -14.04
C ASN A 540 5.46 -22.83 -15.00
N THR A 541 6.18 -21.79 -14.57
CA THR A 541 6.44 -20.56 -15.37
C THR A 541 7.76 -20.59 -16.14
N GLY A 542 8.53 -21.66 -15.98
CA GLY A 542 9.77 -21.90 -16.70
C GLY A 542 9.48 -22.04 -18.19
N ARG A 543 10.24 -21.32 -19.01
CA ARG A 543 10.14 -21.47 -20.47
C ARG A 543 10.64 -22.85 -20.87
N ALA A 544 9.77 -23.68 -21.45
CA ALA A 544 10.22 -24.74 -22.33
C ALA A 544 10.78 -24.06 -23.58
N ILE A 545 12.10 -23.88 -23.62
CA ILE A 545 12.78 -23.57 -24.88
C ILE A 545 12.75 -24.90 -25.63
N GLY A 546 11.74 -25.07 -26.48
CA GLY A 546 11.61 -26.21 -27.39
C GLY A 546 12.75 -26.29 -28.37
#